data_AF-A0A9J5W7I5-F1
#
_entry.id   AF-A0A9J5W7I5-F1
#
_cell.length_a   1.000
_cell.length_b   1.000
_cell.length_c   1.000
_cell.angle_alpha   90.00
_cell.angle_beta   90.00
_cell.angle_gamma   90.00
#
_symmetry.space_group_name_H-M   'P 1'
#
loop_
_entity.id
_entity.type
_entity.pdbx_description
1 polymer ?
#
loop_
_entity_poly.entity_id
_entity_poly.type
_entity_poly.pdbx_seq_one_letter_code
_entity_poly.pdbx_strand_id
1 'polypeptide(L)'
;MEFFLRRLKLTYVLEKSCPEAPSSEFKMVDDKSITEQVQEFQLIANKIAIAGIALDENFHVGAIVSKLTPSWKEYRSKLLHKKEDLTLEQLLQHLQIEQET
;
A
#
# COMPACT_ATOMS: atom_id res chain seq x y z
N MET A 1 9.20 10.22 -13.53
CA MET A 1 10.36 9.57 -12.89
C MET A 1 10.21 9.42 -11.38
N GLU A 2 9.59 10.38 -10.69
CA GLU A 2 9.29 10.31 -9.24
C GLU A 2 8.58 9.03 -8.76
N PHE A 3 7.65 8.48 -9.55
CA PHE A 3 6.95 7.23 -9.20
C PHE A 3 7.86 6.00 -9.13
N PHE A 4 8.87 5.90 -10.01
CA PHE A 4 9.81 4.78 -10.00
C PHE A 4 10.75 4.86 -8.79
N LEU A 5 11.21 6.07 -8.47
CA LEU A 5 12.05 6.32 -7.29
C LEU A 5 11.28 6.07 -5.99
N ARG A 6 10.00 6.48 -5.91
CA ARG A 6 9.12 6.11 -4.79
C ARG A 6 8.93 4.60 -4.68
N ARG A 7 8.72 3.88 -5.79
CA ARG A 7 8.62 2.41 -5.81
C ARG A 7 9.89 1.74 -5.31
N LEU A 8 11.05 2.21 -5.77
CA LEU A 8 12.35 1.65 -5.37
C LEU A 8 12.62 1.89 -3.86
N LYS A 9 12.26 3.08 -3.36
CA LYS A 9 12.37 3.42 -1.93
C LYS A 9 11.40 2.60 -1.07
N LEU A 10 10.19 2.34 -1.55
CA LEU A 10 9.20 1.45 -0.93
C LEU A 10 9.70 0.01 -0.81
N THR A 11 10.22 -0.56 -1.91
CA THR A 11 10.78 -1.92 -1.92
C THR A 11 11.95 -2.02 -0.94
N TYR A 12 12.86 -1.05 -0.96
CA TYR A 12 14.01 -1.01 -0.07
C TYR A 12 13.62 -0.93 1.43
N VAL A 13 12.64 -0.08 1.79
CA VAL A 13 12.19 0.07 3.19
C VAL A 13 11.49 -1.19 3.70
N LEU A 14 10.67 -1.84 2.87
CA LEU A 14 9.99 -3.08 3.26
C LEU A 14 10.96 -4.26 3.37
N GLU A 15 11.97 -4.34 2.49
CA GLU A 15 12.98 -5.40 2.48
C GLU A 15 13.99 -5.28 3.63
N LYS A 16 14.29 -4.05 4.09
CA LYS A 16 15.25 -3.82 5.18
C LYS A 16 14.63 -3.81 6.58
N SER A 17 13.36 -3.43 6.74
CA SER A 17 12.69 -3.36 8.04
C SER A 17 12.23 -4.70 8.61
N CYS A 18 12.28 -5.80 7.84
CA CYS A 18 11.90 -7.12 8.33
C CYS A 18 12.96 -8.17 7.94
N PRO A 19 14.03 -8.32 8.73
CA PRO A 19 15.13 -9.25 8.42
C PRO A 19 14.82 -10.73 8.69
N GLU A 20 13.58 -11.09 9.05
CA GLU A 20 13.21 -12.47 9.39
C GLU A 20 12.02 -12.98 8.56
N ALA A 21 12.25 -13.29 7.28
CA ALA A 21 11.74 -14.51 6.62
C ALA A 21 12.05 -14.50 5.11
N PRO A 22 12.58 -15.59 4.51
CA PRO A 22 12.90 -15.66 3.08
C PRO A 22 11.69 -15.78 2.13
N SER A 23 10.44 -15.56 2.58
CA SER A 23 9.26 -15.76 1.70
C SER A 23 7.98 -15.02 2.10
N SER A 24 8.00 -14.09 3.06
CA SER A 24 6.77 -13.43 3.54
C SER A 24 6.71 -11.95 3.14
N GLU A 25 6.84 -11.67 1.84
CA GLU A 25 6.42 -10.36 1.33
C GLU A 25 4.90 -10.24 1.49
N PHE A 26 4.42 -9.34 2.33
CA PHE A 26 2.99 -9.01 2.36
C PHE A 26 2.52 -8.63 0.94
N LYS A 27 1.52 -9.36 0.44
CA LYS A 27 0.90 -9.19 -0.88
C LYS A 27 -0.61 -9.23 -0.68
N MET A 28 -1.31 -8.27 -1.28
CA MET A 28 -2.77 -8.37 -1.35
C MET A 28 -3.11 -9.47 -2.36
N VAL A 29 -4.16 -10.22 -2.07
CA VAL A 29 -4.73 -11.30 -2.86
C VAL A 29 -6.21 -11.00 -3.12
N ASP A 30 -6.72 -11.50 -4.23
CA ASP A 30 -8.11 -11.25 -4.66
C ASP A 30 -9.13 -12.02 -3.82
N ASP A 31 -8.71 -13.11 -3.16
CA ASP A 31 -9.56 -13.98 -2.35
C ASP A 31 -9.94 -13.39 -0.98
N LYS A 32 -9.43 -12.19 -0.64
CA LYS A 32 -9.69 -11.49 0.63
C LYS A 32 -10.19 -10.08 0.38
N SER A 33 -10.97 -9.54 1.32
CA SER A 33 -11.45 -8.16 1.20
C SER A 33 -10.29 -7.16 1.19
N ILE A 34 -10.41 -6.08 0.41
CA ILE A 34 -9.35 -5.07 0.36
C ILE A 34 -9.20 -4.39 1.72
N THR A 35 -10.33 -4.23 2.43
CA THR A 35 -10.36 -3.59 3.75
C THR A 35 -9.58 -4.40 4.80
N GLU A 36 -9.79 -5.71 4.89
CA GLU A 36 -9.01 -6.56 5.80
C GLU A 36 -7.52 -6.51 5.48
N GLN A 37 -7.18 -6.58 4.20
CA GLN A 37 -5.78 -6.55 3.78
C GLN A 37 -5.10 -5.21 4.05
N VAL A 38 -5.83 -4.09 3.91
CA VAL A 38 -5.29 -2.79 4.28
C VAL A 38 -5.09 -2.68 5.79
N GLN A 39 -5.98 -3.26 6.60
CA GLN A 39 -5.76 -3.34 8.06
C GLN A 39 -4.53 -4.19 8.41
N GLU A 40 -4.31 -5.33 7.73
CA GLU A 40 -3.09 -6.14 7.88
C GLU A 40 -1.84 -5.30 7.55
N PHE A 41 -1.87 -4.51 6.47
CA PHE A 41 -0.78 -3.60 6.11
C PHE A 41 -0.54 -2.51 7.17
N GLN A 42 -1.60 -1.88 7.70
CA GLN A 42 -1.49 -0.87 8.76
C GLN A 42 -0.87 -1.46 10.04
N LEU A 43 -1.16 -2.72 10.37
CA LEU A 43 -0.55 -3.41 11.50
C LEU A 43 0.97 -3.60 11.29
N ILE A 44 1.39 -3.93 10.07
CA ILE A 44 2.82 -4.03 9.72
C ILE A 44 3.48 -2.64 9.79
N ALA A 45 2.84 -1.62 9.21
CA ALA A 45 3.32 -0.24 9.27
C ALA A 45 3.48 0.26 10.71
N ASN A 46 2.54 -0.09 11.60
CA ASN A 46 2.61 0.25 13.02
C ASN A 46 3.77 -0.46 13.73
N LYS A 47 4.04 -1.74 13.41
CA LYS A 47 5.23 -2.44 13.94
C LYS A 47 6.53 -1.76 13.50
N ILE A 48 6.60 -1.29 12.26
CA ILE A 48 7.74 -0.52 11.72
C ILE A 48 7.88 0.83 12.44
N ALA A 49 6.77 1.51 12.71
CA ALA A 49 6.74 2.76 13.48
C ALA A 49 7.24 2.56 14.91
N ILE A 50 6.82 1.49 15.59
CA ILE A 50 7.30 1.11 16.92
C ILE A 50 8.80 0.80 16.90
N ALA A 51 9.32 0.22 15.81
CA ALA A 51 10.75 -0.01 15.60
C ALA A 51 11.55 1.29 15.34
N GLY A 52 10.90 2.46 15.36
CA GLY A 52 11.53 3.78 15.22
C GLY A 52 11.53 4.34 13.80
N ILE A 53 10.84 3.70 12.85
CA ILE A 53 10.76 4.15 11.46
C ILE A 53 9.38 4.75 11.22
N ALA A 54 9.28 6.08 11.29
CA ALA A 54 8.05 6.79 10.95
C ALA A 54 7.78 6.69 9.45
N LEU A 55 6.62 6.12 9.09
CA LEU A 55 6.13 6.05 7.72
C LEU A 55 5.17 7.22 7.50
N ASP A 56 5.47 8.05 6.50
CA ASP A 56 4.61 9.18 6.15
C ASP A 56 3.34 8.73 5.41
N GLU A 57 2.36 9.63 5.31
CA GLU A 57 1.08 9.31 4.68
C GLU A 57 1.23 8.95 3.19
N ASN A 58 2.15 9.60 2.47
CA ASN A 58 2.41 9.27 1.06
C ASN A 58 3.02 7.88 0.91
N PHE A 59 3.81 7.43 1.90
CA PHE A 59 4.30 6.07 1.95
C PHE A 59 3.15 5.07 2.08
N HIS A 60 2.20 5.29 2.99
CA HIS A 60 1.04 4.41 3.14
C HIS A 60 0.21 4.32 1.86
N VAL A 61 -0.11 5.47 1.25
CA VAL A 61 -0.85 5.54 -0.01
C VAL A 61 -0.10 4.81 -1.13
N GLY A 62 1.19 5.10 -1.29
CA GLY A 62 2.03 4.47 -2.32
C GLY A 62 2.19 2.96 -2.12
N ALA A 63 2.31 2.51 -0.87
CA ALA A 63 2.41 1.10 -0.53
C ALA A 63 1.13 0.34 -0.88
N ILE A 64 -0.03 0.85 -0.45
CA ILE A 64 -1.34 0.25 -0.73
C ILE A 64 -1.55 0.16 -2.24
N VAL A 65 -1.40 1.27 -2.97
CA VAL A 65 -1.60 1.33 -4.43
C VAL A 65 -0.64 0.38 -5.18
N SER A 66 0.59 0.20 -4.69
CA SER A 66 1.53 -0.74 -5.30
C SER A 66 1.24 -2.20 -4.96
N LYS A 67 0.53 -2.47 -3.87
CA LYS A 67 0.20 -3.82 -3.39
C LYS A 67 -1.16 -4.31 -3.86
N LEU A 68 -2.02 -3.42 -4.38
CA LEU A 68 -3.28 -3.77 -5.05
C LEU A 68 -3.08 -4.90 -6.07
N THR A 69 -4.04 -5.82 -6.08
CA THR A 69 -4.04 -7.01 -6.93
C THR A 69 -4.31 -6.66 -8.41
N PRO A 70 -4.08 -7.61 -9.34
CA PRO A 70 -4.37 -7.40 -10.76
C PRO A 70 -5.83 -7.02 -11.04
N SER A 71 -6.78 -7.49 -10.24
CA SER A 71 -8.20 -7.16 -10.40
C SER A 71 -8.49 -5.67 -10.19
N TRP A 72 -7.61 -4.97 -9.46
CA TRP A 72 -7.69 -3.53 -9.20
C TRP A 72 -6.88 -2.69 -10.20
N LYS A 73 -6.40 -3.28 -11.30
CA LYS A 73 -5.53 -2.62 -12.28
C LYS A 73 -6.18 -1.37 -12.89
N GLU A 74 -7.47 -1.41 -13.22
CA GLU A 74 -8.17 -0.25 -13.77
C GLU A 74 -8.27 0.88 -12.76
N TYR A 75 -8.68 0.56 -11.53
CA TYR A 75 -8.72 1.52 -10.43
C TYR A 75 -7.34 2.13 -10.13
N ARG A 76 -6.30 1.30 -10.07
CA ARG A 76 -4.91 1.75 -9.92
C ARG A 76 -4.51 2.70 -11.05
N SER A 77 -4.93 2.44 -12.29
CA SER A 77 -4.70 3.36 -13.40
C SER A 77 -5.40 4.70 -13.17
N LYS A 78 -6.68 4.69 -12.77
CA LYS A 78 -7.44 5.91 -12.42
C LYS A 78 -6.69 6.72 -11.35
N LEU A 79 -6.16 6.07 -10.31
CA LEU A 79 -5.39 6.73 -9.25
C LEU A 79 -4.09 7.36 -9.77
N LEU A 80 -3.36 6.68 -10.65
CA LEU A 80 -2.11 7.20 -11.22
C LEU A 80 -2.33 8.38 -12.18
N HIS A 81 -3.52 8.46 -12.80
CA HIS A 81 -3.91 9.58 -13.66
C HIS A 81 -4.48 10.77 -12.88
N LYS A 82 -4.87 10.57 -11.62
CA LYS A 82 -5.34 11.64 -10.75
C LYS A 82 -4.15 12.51 -10.33
N LYS A 83 -4.20 13.80 -10.65
CA LYS A 83 -3.13 14.77 -10.30
C LYS A 83 -3.25 15.32 -8.88
N GLU A 84 -4.30 14.95 -8.16
CA GLU A 84 -4.53 15.37 -6.77
C GLU A 84 -3.80 14.41 -5.82
N ASP A 85 -3.12 14.97 -4.83
CA ASP A 85 -2.60 14.20 -3.71
C ASP A 85 -3.79 13.58 -2.96
N LEU A 86 -3.85 12.26 -2.95
CA LEU A 86 -4.85 11.50 -2.21
C LEU A 86 -4.37 11.28 -0.79
N THR A 87 -5.21 11.60 0.19
CA THR A 87 -4.95 11.23 1.58
C THR A 87 -5.19 9.75 1.80
N LEU A 88 -4.62 9.21 2.88
CA LEU A 88 -4.84 7.81 3.26
C LEU A 88 -6.33 7.53 3.47
N GLU A 89 -7.04 8.42 4.15
CA GLU A 89 -8.48 8.28 4.41
C GLU A 89 -9.29 8.25 3.10
N GLN A 90 -9.01 9.17 2.17
CA GLN A 90 -9.68 9.20 0.86
C GLN A 90 -9.42 7.93 0.05
N LEU A 91 -8.19 7.42 0.08
CA LEU A 91 -7.86 6.15 -0.57
C LEU A 91 -8.70 5.01 0.03
N LEU A 92 -8.77 4.91 1.36
CA LEU A 92 -9.55 3.86 2.03
C LEU A 92 -11.03 3.92 1.67
N GLN A 93 -11.63 5.11 1.68
CA GLN A 93 -13.04 5.28 1.31
C GLN A 93 -13.29 4.87 -0.13
N HIS A 94 -12.44 5.29 -1.07
CA HIS A 94 -12.61 4.90 -2.46
C HIS A 94 -12.40 3.39 -2.68
N LEU A 95 -11.48 2.76 -1.94
CA LEU A 95 -11.27 1.32 -1.99
C LEU A 95 -12.50 0.55 -1.49
N GLN A 96 -13.20 1.05 -0.47
CA GLN A 96 -14.45 0.44 -0.02
C GLN A 96 -15.54 0.54 -1.11
N ILE A 97 -15.72 1.73 -1.70
CA ILE A 97 -16.73 1.96 -2.74
C ILE A 97 -16.50 1.09 -3.98
N GLU A 98 -15.26 1.04 -4.48
CA GLU A 98 -14.93 0.23 -5.67
C GLU A 98 -14.94 -1.28 -5.36
N GLN A 99 -14.82 -1.70 -4.09
CA GLN A 99 -14.99 -3.11 -3.71
C GLN A 99 -16.47 -3.53 -3.73
N GLU A 100 -17.37 -2.61 -3.41
CA GLU A 100 -18.83 -2.83 -3.41
C GLU A 100 -19.48 -2.68 -4.81
N THR A 101 -18.72 -2.26 -5.82
CA THR A 101 -19.18 -2.03 -7.21
C THR A 101 -18.87 -3.21 -8.11
#